data_AF-A0A1V4X032-F1
#
_entry.id   AF-A0A1V4X032-F1
#
_cell.length_a   1.000
_cell.length_b   1.000
_cell.length_c   1.000
_cell.angle_alpha   90.00
_cell.angle_beta   90.00
_cell.angle_gamma   90.00
#
_symmetry.space_group_name_H-M   'P 1'
#
loop_
_entity.id
_entity.type
_entity.pdbx_description
1 polymer ?
#
loop_
_entity_poly.entity_id
_entity_poly.type
_entity_poly.pdbx_seq_one_letter_code
_entity_poly.pdbx_strand_id
1 'polypeptide(L)'
;MAKIIKTSDYTDWNDVDGALRRMGELDVKLQKLEGEMTLKINEIKAEYDVKAEGLKAERKAIEENITLFAESRKQEFAKVRSKDLTFGVVAYRVVTKVVLKNKAATVAALKALGLVQYLRIIEEPDKEAMSGLDATTLAKVGTTLKTEDKLRIEPNMEKIKEKDAA
;
A
#
# COMPACT_ATOMS: atom_id res chain seq x y z
N MET A 1 -31.76 -12.10 -28.93
CA MET A 1 -30.28 -12.06 -28.96
C MET A 1 -29.77 -13.34 -28.32
N ALA A 2 -29.25 -14.27 -29.14
CA ALA A 2 -28.78 -15.55 -28.63
C ALA A 2 -27.51 -15.34 -27.77
N LYS A 3 -27.52 -15.87 -26.54
CA LYS A 3 -26.31 -15.98 -25.72
C LYS A 3 -25.34 -16.89 -26.46
N ILE A 4 -24.19 -16.37 -26.86
CA ILE A 4 -23.07 -17.19 -27.33
C ILE A 4 -22.61 -18.00 -26.11
N ILE A 5 -23.01 -19.27 -26.04
CA ILE A 5 -22.49 -20.21 -25.06
C ILE A 5 -21.09 -20.57 -25.57
N LYS A 6 -20.05 -20.08 -24.88
CA LYS A 6 -18.67 -20.51 -25.16
C LYS A 6 -18.57 -21.98 -24.74
N THR A 7 -18.42 -22.87 -25.71
CA THR A 7 -18.13 -24.29 -25.48
C THR A 7 -16.61 -24.46 -25.33
N SER A 8 -16.19 -25.39 -24.48
CA SER A 8 -14.77 -25.77 -24.33
C SER A 8 -14.30 -26.52 -25.57
N ASP A 9 -13.08 -26.22 -26.03
CA ASP A 9 -12.40 -26.97 -27.10
C ASP A 9 -11.79 -28.29 -26.57
N TYR A 10 -11.70 -28.45 -25.24
CA TYR A 10 -11.19 -29.65 -24.57
C TYR A 10 -12.27 -30.73 -24.48
N THR A 11 -11.91 -31.95 -24.88
CA THR A 11 -12.85 -33.08 -25.01
C THR A 11 -12.73 -34.10 -23.89
N ASP A 12 -11.56 -34.21 -23.27
CA ASP A 12 -11.31 -35.13 -22.16
C ASP A 12 -10.38 -34.55 -21.08
N TRP A 13 -10.21 -35.28 -19.97
CA TRP A 13 -9.41 -34.82 -18.83
C TRP A 13 -7.91 -34.76 -19.11
N ASN A 14 -7.39 -35.48 -20.11
CA ASN A 14 -5.99 -35.34 -20.52
C ASN A 14 -5.76 -34.02 -21.26
N ASP A 15 -6.72 -33.55 -22.06
CA ASP A 15 -6.67 -32.22 -22.65
C ASP A 15 -6.61 -31.13 -21.56
N VAL A 16 -7.41 -31.30 -20.50
CA VAL A 16 -7.42 -30.41 -19.34
C VAL A 16 -6.10 -30.50 -18.56
N ASP A 17 -5.54 -31.69 -18.34
CA ASP A 17 -4.23 -31.85 -17.68
C ASP A 17 -3.10 -31.21 -18.49
N GLY A 18 -3.12 -31.37 -19.82
CA GLY A 18 -2.21 -30.68 -20.74
C GLY A 18 -2.36 -29.15 -20.68
N ALA A 19 -3.59 -28.66 -20.60
CA ALA A 19 -3.87 -27.23 -20.44
C ALA A 19 -3.41 -26.70 -19.07
N LEU A 20 -3.58 -27.46 -17.99
CA LEU A 20 -3.08 -27.13 -16.65
C LEU A 20 -1.55 -27.05 -16.63
N ARG A 21 -0.87 -28.01 -17.27
CA ARG A 21 0.59 -27.95 -17.44
C ARG A 21 0.99 -26.68 -18.19
N ARG A 22 0.34 -26.40 -19.32
CA ARG A 22 0.64 -25.22 -20.14
C ARG A 22 0.41 -23.92 -19.37
N MET A 23 -0.64 -23.86 -18.55
CA MET A 23 -0.95 -22.73 -17.68
C MET A 23 0.18 -22.48 -16.68
N GLY A 24 0.67 -23.52 -15.99
CA GLY A 24 1.79 -23.33 -15.06
C GLY A 24 3.12 -23.01 -15.76
N GLU A 25 3.39 -23.53 -16.97
CA GLU A 25 4.54 -23.09 -17.78
C GLU A 25 4.48 -21.60 -18.12
N LEU A 26 3.27 -21.08 -18.41
CA LEU A 26 3.05 -19.65 -18.64
C LEU A 26 3.25 -18.86 -17.36
N ASP A 27 2.75 -19.33 -16.21
CA ASP A 27 2.92 -18.68 -14.92
C ASP A 27 4.41 -18.56 -14.54
N VAL A 28 5.20 -19.60 -14.77
CA VAL A 28 6.67 -19.56 -14.56
C VAL A 28 7.32 -18.51 -15.46
N LYS A 29 6.92 -18.43 -16.74
CA LYS A 29 7.45 -17.41 -17.68
C LYS A 29 7.06 -16.00 -17.26
N LEU A 30 5.82 -15.80 -16.82
CA LEU A 30 5.33 -14.52 -16.28
C LEU A 30 6.14 -14.12 -15.05
N GLN A 31 6.30 -15.01 -14.08
CA GLN A 31 7.11 -14.76 -12.89
C GLN A 31 8.56 -14.40 -13.23
N LYS A 32 9.16 -15.07 -14.22
CA LYS A 32 10.51 -14.74 -14.68
C LYS A 32 10.58 -13.34 -15.29
N LEU A 33 9.63 -12.97 -16.15
CA LEU A 33 9.56 -11.64 -16.75
C LEU A 33 9.35 -10.55 -15.70
N GLU A 34 8.47 -10.78 -14.71
CA GLU A 34 8.26 -9.88 -13.59
C GLU A 34 9.52 -9.73 -12.73
N GLY A 35 10.26 -10.82 -12.52
CA GLY A 35 11.55 -10.81 -11.85
C GLY A 35 12.58 -9.95 -12.60
N GLU A 36 12.75 -10.16 -13.90
CA GLU A 36 13.65 -9.37 -14.75
C GLU A 36 13.25 -7.88 -14.78
N MET A 37 11.95 -7.59 -14.85
CA MET A 37 11.44 -6.22 -14.77
C MET A 37 11.79 -5.58 -13.42
N THR A 38 11.58 -6.30 -12.33
CA THR A 38 11.87 -5.81 -10.97
C THR A 38 13.36 -5.52 -10.79
N LEU A 39 14.24 -6.38 -11.31
CA LEU A 39 15.68 -6.16 -11.30
C LEU A 39 16.06 -4.87 -12.04
N LYS A 40 15.57 -4.67 -13.27
CA LYS A 40 15.82 -3.45 -14.06
C LYS A 40 15.29 -2.19 -13.36
N ILE A 41 14.11 -2.25 -12.75
CA ILE A 41 13.56 -1.13 -11.98
C ILE A 41 14.48 -0.78 -10.81
N ASN A 42 15.01 -1.79 -10.11
CA ASN A 42 15.88 -1.56 -8.97
C ASN A 42 17.24 -0.99 -9.39
N GLU A 43 17.80 -1.46 -10.51
CA GLU A 43 19.04 -0.91 -11.10
C GLU A 43 18.86 0.58 -11.47
N ILE A 44 17.77 0.91 -12.17
CA ILE A 44 17.46 2.30 -12.54
C ILE A 44 17.26 3.15 -11.28
N LYS A 45 16.51 2.65 -10.29
CA LYS A 45 16.33 3.37 -9.02
C LYS A 45 17.66 3.65 -8.33
N ALA A 46 18.52 2.65 -8.21
CA ALA A 46 19.83 2.79 -7.60
C ALA A 46 20.70 3.81 -8.33
N GLU A 47 20.74 3.77 -9.68
CA GLU A 47 21.50 4.73 -10.49
C GLU A 47 21.03 6.17 -10.26
N TYR A 48 19.72 6.40 -10.28
CA TYR A 48 19.15 7.74 -10.10
C TYR A 48 19.20 8.20 -8.65
N ASP A 49 19.14 7.29 -7.67
CA ASP A 49 19.31 7.64 -6.26
C ASP A 49 20.73 8.14 -6.01
N VAL A 50 21.78 7.49 -6.54
CA VAL A 50 23.17 7.96 -6.43
C VAL A 50 23.35 9.35 -7.08
N LYS A 51 22.76 9.56 -8.27
CA LYS A 51 22.78 10.89 -8.91
C LYS A 51 22.03 11.94 -8.08
N ALA A 52 20.92 11.54 -7.46
CA ALA A 52 20.12 12.43 -6.64
C ALA A 52 20.74 12.70 -5.26
N GLU A 53 21.58 11.82 -4.71
CA GLU A 53 22.24 12.01 -3.42
C GLU A 53 23.07 13.28 -3.38
N GLY A 54 23.86 13.55 -4.42
CA GLY A 54 24.64 14.78 -4.53
C GLY A 54 23.76 16.04 -4.51
N LEU A 55 22.68 16.04 -5.30
CA LEU A 55 21.73 17.16 -5.37
C LEU A 55 20.96 17.35 -4.05
N LYS A 56 20.56 16.26 -3.40
CA LYS A 56 19.89 16.27 -2.09
C LYS A 56 20.83 16.80 -1.01
N ALA A 57 22.10 16.38 -1.03
CA ALA A 57 23.12 16.84 -0.10
C ALA A 57 23.42 18.34 -0.27
N GLU A 58 23.59 18.81 -1.51
CA GLU A 58 23.79 20.23 -1.81
C GLU A 58 22.59 21.07 -1.36
N ARG A 59 21.36 20.66 -1.71
CA ARG A 59 20.13 21.33 -1.28
C ARG A 59 20.04 21.40 0.25
N LYS A 60 20.36 20.30 0.94
CA LYS A 60 20.33 20.24 2.40
C LYS A 60 21.39 21.15 3.03
N ALA A 61 22.61 21.18 2.49
CA ALA A 61 23.66 22.09 2.96
C ALA A 61 23.28 23.56 2.79
N ILE A 62 22.62 23.91 1.67
CA ILE A 62 22.07 25.27 1.46
C ILE A 62 20.97 25.56 2.49
N GLU A 63 20.04 24.64 2.72
CA GLU A 63 18.96 24.78 3.70
C GLU A 63 19.49 24.95 5.14
N GLU A 64 20.51 24.17 5.53
CA GLU A 64 21.18 24.30 6.82
C GLU A 64 21.86 25.67 6.97
N ASN A 65 22.56 26.15 5.93
CA ASN A 65 23.18 27.47 5.95
C ASN A 65 22.15 28.61 6.06
N ILE A 66 21.02 28.51 5.32
CA ILE A 66 19.91 29.48 5.44
C ILE A 66 19.33 29.44 6.86
N THR A 67 19.21 28.24 7.45
CA THR A 67 18.71 28.07 8.82
C THR A 67 19.62 28.75 9.83
N LEU A 68 20.93 28.49 9.78
CA LEU A 68 21.93 29.14 10.65
C LEU A 68 21.92 30.67 10.49
N PHE A 69 21.79 31.16 9.25
CA PHE A 69 21.64 32.59 8.96
C PHE A 69 20.38 33.19 9.59
N ALA A 70 19.23 32.50 9.48
CA ALA A 70 17.97 32.94 10.05
C ALA A 70 17.99 32.91 11.59
N GLU A 71 18.61 31.88 12.19
CA GLU A 71 18.73 31.73 13.64
C GLU A 71 19.63 32.81 14.26
N SER A 72 20.76 33.14 13.64
CA SER A 72 21.62 34.25 14.09
C SER A 72 20.93 35.62 14.03
N ARG A 73 19.91 35.78 13.19
CA ARG A 73 19.12 37.02 12.99
C ARG A 73 17.69 36.92 13.48
N LYS A 74 17.42 36.02 14.43
CA LYS A 74 16.06 35.79 14.95
C LYS A 74 15.36 37.07 15.44
N GLN A 75 16.11 38.06 15.90
CA GLN A 75 15.59 39.38 16.30
C GLN A 75 14.91 40.13 15.15
N GLU A 76 15.38 39.99 13.92
CA GLU A 76 14.76 40.63 12.74
C GLU A 76 13.38 40.04 12.43
N PHE A 77 13.09 38.83 12.91
CA PHE A 77 11.80 38.15 12.79
C PHE A 77 10.85 38.40 13.97
N ALA A 78 11.24 39.25 14.93
CA ALA A 78 10.45 39.52 16.14
C ALA A 78 9.19 40.35 15.84
N LYS A 79 9.28 41.32 14.90
CA LYS A 79 8.14 42.17 14.49
C LYS A 79 7.38 41.62 13.28
N VAL A 80 8.10 41.04 12.32
CA VAL A 80 7.52 40.44 11.11
C VAL A 80 8.06 39.02 11.01
N ARG A 81 7.18 38.02 11.05
CA ARG A 81 7.59 36.61 11.13
C ARG A 81 8.03 36.00 9.79
N SER A 82 7.92 36.74 8.69
CA SER A 82 8.30 36.32 7.34
C SER A 82 9.14 37.39 6.65
N LYS A 83 10.04 36.95 5.77
CA LYS A 83 10.78 37.79 4.84
C LYS A 83 10.61 37.23 3.43
N ASP A 84 9.93 38.00 2.59
CA ASP A 84 9.80 37.74 1.16
C ASP A 84 11.06 38.21 0.43
N LEU A 85 11.65 37.33 -0.37
CA LEU A 85 12.82 37.56 -1.22
C LEU A 85 12.43 37.30 -2.68
N THR A 86 13.27 37.71 -3.62
CA THR A 86 13.03 37.54 -5.06
C THR A 86 12.75 36.08 -5.48
N PHE A 87 13.35 35.10 -4.80
CA PHE A 87 13.26 33.68 -5.15
C PHE A 87 12.60 32.80 -4.09
N GLY A 88 12.01 33.38 -3.03
CA GLY A 88 11.37 32.59 -1.99
C GLY A 88 11.10 33.36 -0.70
N VAL A 89 10.65 32.65 0.33
CA VAL A 89 10.25 33.23 1.60
C VAL A 89 10.94 32.48 2.74
N VAL A 90 11.52 33.22 3.69
CA VAL A 90 12.01 32.67 4.96
C VAL A 90 11.05 33.12 6.06
N ALA A 91 10.44 32.19 6.78
CA ALA A 91 9.47 32.52 7.81
C ALA A 91 9.54 31.59 9.01
N TYR A 92 9.32 32.15 10.21
CA TYR A 92 9.12 31.38 11.42
C TYR A 92 7.64 31.16 11.66
N ARG A 93 7.24 29.88 11.79
CA ARG A 93 5.89 29.48 12.18
C ARG A 93 5.93 28.79 13.54
N VAL A 94 4.97 29.12 14.40
CA VAL A 94 4.71 28.33 15.60
C VAL A 94 3.94 27.08 15.19
N VAL A 95 4.55 25.92 15.42
CA VAL A 95 3.92 24.62 15.18
C VAL A 95 3.71 23.93 16.52
N THR A 96 2.46 23.61 16.84
CA THR A 96 2.11 22.80 17.99
C THR A 96 2.01 21.34 17.57
N LYS A 97 2.89 20.48 18.11
CA LYS A 97 2.87 19.04 17.85
C LYS A 97 2.47 18.29 19.12
N VAL A 98 1.47 17.43 19.01
CA VAL A 98 1.14 16.46 20.05
C VAL A 98 2.06 15.25 19.88
N VAL A 99 2.88 14.95 20.88
CA VAL A 99 3.81 13.80 20.87
C VAL A 99 3.24 12.71 21.77
N LEU A 100 2.99 11.55 21.18
CA LEU A 100 2.51 10.37 21.88
C LEU A 100 3.71 9.52 22.31
N LYS A 101 3.92 9.32 23.62
CA LYS A 101 4.98 8.44 24.13
C LYS A 101 4.61 6.95 23.99
N ASN A 102 3.35 6.61 24.25
CA ASN A 102 2.81 5.27 24.09
C ASN A 102 1.33 5.35 23.71
N LYS A 103 0.98 4.77 22.56
CA LYS A 103 -0.39 4.79 22.02
C LYS A 103 -1.38 4.11 22.97
N ALA A 104 -1.06 2.93 23.50
CA ALA A 104 -1.96 2.17 24.36
C ALA A 104 -2.20 2.87 25.70
N ALA A 105 -1.14 3.35 26.35
CA ALA A 105 -1.25 4.09 27.60
C ALA A 105 -2.03 5.40 27.42
N THR A 106 -1.83 6.10 26.31
CA THR A 106 -2.57 7.33 26.01
C THR A 106 -4.05 7.04 25.76
N VAL A 107 -4.38 5.97 25.02
CA VAL A 107 -5.78 5.56 24.81
C VAL A 107 -6.44 5.17 26.14
N ALA A 108 -5.75 4.42 27.00
CA ALA A 108 -6.25 4.05 28.32
C ALA A 108 -6.49 5.27 29.21
N ALA A 109 -5.54 6.21 29.24
CA ALA A 109 -5.68 7.47 29.98
C ALA A 109 -6.81 8.35 29.43
N LEU A 110 -6.95 8.45 28.10
CA LEU A 110 -8.06 9.18 27.46
C LEU A 110 -9.41 8.57 27.83
N LYS A 111 -9.51 7.23 27.86
CA LYS A 111 -10.73 6.54 28.35
C LYS A 111 -10.98 6.80 29.84
N ALA A 112 -9.96 6.68 30.68
CA ALA A 112 -10.07 6.88 32.13
C ALA A 112 -10.46 8.32 32.50
N LEU A 113 -10.00 9.30 31.73
CA LEU A 113 -10.31 10.73 31.91
C LEU A 113 -11.63 11.15 31.23
N GLY A 114 -12.37 10.22 30.62
CA GLY A 114 -13.62 10.52 29.91
C GLY A 114 -13.43 11.36 28.64
N LEU A 115 -12.20 11.48 28.14
CA LEU A 115 -11.82 12.26 26.96
C LEU A 115 -12.10 11.50 25.65
N VAL A 116 -13.29 10.91 25.56
CA VAL A 116 -13.70 10.05 24.45
C VAL A 116 -13.79 10.80 23.12
N GLN A 117 -14.02 12.12 23.11
CA GLN A 117 -14.04 12.91 21.87
C GLN A 117 -12.68 13.00 21.15
N TYR A 118 -11.59 12.61 21.82
CA TYR A 118 -10.24 12.58 21.23
C TYR A 118 -9.84 11.16 20.77
N LEU A 119 -10.73 10.19 20.91
CA LEU A 119 -10.53 8.83 20.41
C LEU A 119 -11.20 8.68 19.05
N ARG A 120 -10.41 8.34 18.03
CA ARG A 120 -10.95 7.92 16.75
C ARG A 120 -11.32 6.43 16.83
N ILE A 121 -12.61 6.14 16.78
CA ILE A 121 -13.14 4.78 16.69
C ILE A 121 -13.31 4.46 15.19
N ILE A 122 -12.81 3.31 14.76
CA ILE A 122 -13.06 2.77 13.43
C ILE A 122 -13.94 1.54 13.66
N GLU A 123 -15.19 1.63 13.23
CA GLU A 123 -16.14 0.53 13.26
C GLU A 123 -16.15 -0.10 11.88
N GLU A 124 -15.67 -1.34 11.78
CA GLU A 124 -15.70 -2.11 10.55
C GLU A 124 -16.65 -3.30 10.74
N PRO A 125 -17.51 -3.61 9.75
CA PRO A 125 -18.39 -4.75 9.83
C PRO A 125 -17.56 -6.04 9.82
N ASP A 126 -17.74 -6.86 10.85
CA ASP A 126 -17.13 -8.18 10.93
C ASP A 126 -17.88 -9.15 10.01
N LYS A 127 -17.38 -9.28 8.78
CA LYS A 127 -17.98 -10.16 7.76
C LYS A 127 -17.90 -11.63 8.13
N GLU A 128 -16.93 -12.05 8.93
CA GLU A 128 -16.79 -13.43 9.37
C GLU A 128 -17.88 -13.77 10.40
N ALA A 129 -18.07 -12.93 11.42
CA ALA A 129 -19.16 -13.10 12.38
C ALA A 129 -20.55 -12.97 11.73
N MET A 130 -20.68 -12.09 10.73
CA MET A 130 -21.93 -11.92 9.98
C MET A 130 -22.29 -13.15 9.13
N SER A 131 -21.33 -14.00 8.75
CA SER A 131 -21.62 -15.23 7.98
C SER A 131 -22.49 -16.24 8.75
N GLY A 132 -22.51 -16.16 10.09
CA GLY A 132 -23.34 -16.99 10.96
C GLY A 132 -24.75 -16.45 11.23
N LEU A 133 -25.08 -15.25 10.72
CA LEU A 133 -26.40 -14.65 10.92
C LEU A 133 -27.43 -15.21 9.95
N ASP A 134 -28.69 -15.25 10.39
CA ASP A 134 -29.79 -15.65 9.53
C ASP A 134 -30.07 -14.61 8.43
N ALA A 135 -30.64 -15.08 7.32
CA ALA A 135 -30.92 -14.23 6.15
C ALA A 135 -31.86 -13.04 6.46
N THR A 136 -32.74 -13.16 7.47
CA THR A 136 -33.64 -12.08 7.87
C THR A 136 -32.86 -10.96 8.56
N THR A 137 -31.89 -11.32 9.41
CA THR A 137 -31.00 -10.36 10.09
C THR A 137 -30.02 -9.72 9.12
N LEU A 138 -29.44 -10.50 8.19
CA LEU A 138 -28.57 -9.97 7.12
C LEU A 138 -29.29 -8.95 6.24
N ALA A 139 -30.52 -9.26 5.81
CA ALA A 139 -31.33 -8.35 4.99
C ALA A 139 -31.62 -7.03 5.72
N LYS A 140 -31.85 -7.05 7.04
CA LYS A 140 -32.08 -5.85 7.86
C LYS A 140 -30.85 -4.94 7.95
N VAL A 141 -29.64 -5.49 7.91
CA VAL A 141 -28.38 -4.72 7.93
C VAL A 141 -27.83 -4.42 6.53
N GLY A 142 -28.63 -4.67 5.47
CA GLY A 142 -28.27 -4.36 4.10
C GLY A 142 -27.23 -5.30 3.49
N THR A 143 -27.03 -6.48 4.06
CA THR A 143 -26.09 -7.49 3.55
C THR A 143 -26.83 -8.73 3.05
N THR A 144 -26.22 -9.44 2.12
CA THR A 144 -26.75 -10.69 1.59
C THR A 144 -25.65 -11.73 1.59
N LEU A 145 -25.98 -12.95 2.01
CA LEU A 145 -25.07 -14.08 1.92
C LEU A 145 -25.12 -14.60 0.48
N LYS A 146 -24.01 -14.43 -0.25
CA LYS A 146 -23.85 -14.99 -1.59
C LYS A 146 -23.02 -16.25 -1.49
N THR A 147 -23.68 -17.40 -1.59
CA THR A 147 -23.01 -18.69 -1.76
C THR A 147 -22.81 -18.92 -3.25
N GLU A 148 -21.58 -18.80 -3.71
CA GLU A 148 -21.20 -19.09 -5.09
C GLU A 148 -20.31 -20.34 -5.09
N ASP A 149 -20.72 -21.36 -5.84
CA ASP A 149 -19.86 -22.51 -6.14
C ASP A 149 -18.85 -22.08 -7.22
N LYS A 150 -17.60 -21.85 -6.81
CA LYS A 150 -16.54 -21.34 -7.68
C LYS A 150 -15.58 -22.46 -8.02
N LEU A 151 -15.46 -22.73 -9.32
CA LEU A 151 -14.44 -23.61 -9.85
C LEU A 151 -13.05 -23.04 -9.54
N ARG A 152 -12.21 -23.84 -8.86
CA ARG A 152 -10.81 -23.52 -8.58
C ARG A 152 -9.92 -24.27 -9.57
N ILE A 153 -9.10 -23.55 -10.33
CA ILE A 153 -8.16 -24.09 -11.31
C ILE A 153 -6.77 -23.66 -10.85
N GLU A 154 -5.96 -24.62 -10.43
CA GLU A 154 -4.60 -24.36 -9.93
C GLU A 154 -3.62 -25.35 -10.55
N PRO A 155 -2.68 -24.87 -11.38
CA PRO A 155 -1.57 -25.67 -11.85
C PRO A 155 -0.71 -26.15 -10.69
N ASN A 156 -0.30 -27.43 -10.72
CA ASN A 156 0.67 -27.93 -9.76
C ASN A 156 2.08 -27.46 -10.13
N MET A 157 2.51 -26.37 -9.51
CA MET A 157 3.79 -25.72 -9.79
C MET A 157 5.02 -26.59 -9.45
N GLU A 158 4.92 -27.50 -8.48
CA GLU A 158 6.03 -28.39 -8.09
C GLU A 158 6.32 -29.40 -9.20
N LYS A 159 5.27 -30.07 -9.69
CA LYS A 159 5.39 -31.05 -10.77
C LYS A 159 5.83 -30.44 -12.10
N ILE A 160 5.46 -29.18 -12.35
CA ILE A 160 5.85 -28.46 -13.57
C ILE A 160 7.35 -28.11 -13.52
N LYS A 161 7.85 -27.64 -12.37
CA LYS A 161 9.28 -27.36 -12.18
C LYS A 161 10.15 -28.61 -12.27
N GLU A 162 9.70 -29.76 -11.75
CA GLU A 162 10.43 -31.03 -11.86
C GLU A 162 10.52 -31.54 -13.31
N LYS A 163 9.47 -31.33 -14.12
CA LYS A 163 9.44 -31.76 -15.53
C LYS A 163 10.16 -30.80 -16.49
N ASP A 164 10.29 -29.52 -16.15
CA ASP A 164 11.14 -28.58 -16.90
C ASP A 164 12.65 -28.77 -16.56
N ALA A 165 12.96 -29.40 -15.42
CA ALA A 165 14.33 -29.65 -14.98
C ALA A 165 14.89 -31.04 -15.36
N ALA A 166 14.06 -31.92 -15.93
CA ALA A 166 14.41 -33.26 -16.42
C ALA A 166 14.49 -33.28 -17.96
#